data_AF-A0A1J3DN95-F1
#
_entry.id   AF-A0A1J3DN95-F1
#
_cell.length_a   1.000
_cell.length_b   1.000
_cell.length_c   1.000
_cell.angle_alpha   90.00
_cell.angle_beta   90.00
_cell.angle_gamma   90.00
#
_symmetry.space_group_name_H-M   'P 1'
#
loop_
_entity.id
_entity.type
_entity.pdbx_description
1 polymer ?
#
loop_
_entity_poly.entity_id
_entity_poly.type
_entity_poly.pdbx_seq_one_letter_code
_entity_poly.pdbx_strand_id
1 'polypeptide(L)'
;EDAEKSLAPKLHVLQSRGGATTSELTEILTKAPKILGIKKKKAISVYYDFVKDVIEADKSLEYKKLCHSSLPQGNTHENKIRNISALRELGIPQKLLFSMLTSDSQVVCGKEKFAESLKKVVEMG
;
A
#
# COMPACT_ATOMS: atom_id res chain seq x y z
N GLU A 1 13.42 23.93 -3.17
CA GLU A 1 12.09 23.39 -3.54
C GLU A 1 11.10 23.75 -2.46
N ASP A 2 9.92 24.20 -2.86
CA ASP A 2 8.90 24.73 -1.94
C ASP A 2 8.04 23.58 -1.40
N ALA A 3 8.27 23.21 -0.13
CA ALA A 3 7.58 22.11 0.52
C ALA A 3 6.05 22.36 0.55
N GLU A 4 5.61 23.61 0.72
CA GLU A 4 4.19 23.98 0.73
C GLU A 4 3.50 23.70 -0.61
N LYS A 5 4.13 24.04 -1.75
CA LYS A 5 3.56 23.72 -3.08
C LYS A 5 3.47 22.22 -3.39
N SER A 6 4.32 21.38 -2.80
CA SER A 6 4.37 19.93 -3.09
C SER A 6 3.56 19.07 -2.10
N LEU A 7 3.47 19.48 -0.84
CA LEU A 7 2.78 18.73 0.22
C LEU A 7 1.31 19.11 0.38
N ALA A 8 0.97 20.40 0.35
CA ALA A 8 -0.40 20.85 0.61
C ALA A 8 -1.45 20.18 -0.31
N PRO A 9 -1.22 20.03 -1.64
CA PRO A 9 -2.17 19.35 -2.50
C PRO A 9 -2.34 17.86 -2.19
N LYS A 10 -1.34 17.21 -1.60
CA LYS A 10 -1.36 15.79 -1.22
C LYS A 10 -2.13 15.61 0.08
N LEU A 11 -1.85 16.46 1.07
CA LEU A 11 -2.58 16.48 2.33
C LEU A 11 -4.06 16.75 2.11
N HIS A 12 -4.41 17.67 1.21
CA HIS A 12 -5.81 17.91 0.84
C HIS A 12 -6.48 16.65 0.27
N VAL A 13 -5.81 15.91 -0.63
CA VAL A 13 -6.35 14.64 -1.17
C VAL A 13 -6.59 13.62 -0.05
N LEU A 14 -5.65 13.52 0.89
CA LEU A 14 -5.76 12.59 2.02
C LEU A 14 -6.87 12.99 2.99
N GLN A 15 -7.01 14.29 3.30
CA GLN A 15 -8.09 14.82 4.13
C GLN A 15 -9.46 14.62 3.48
N SER A 16 -9.58 14.89 2.17
CA SER A 16 -10.83 14.65 1.44
C SER A 16 -11.21 13.16 1.37
N ARG A 17 -10.22 12.26 1.40
CA ARG A 17 -10.40 10.80 1.32
C ARG A 17 -10.65 10.16 2.68
N GLY A 18 -9.96 10.62 3.71
CA GLY A 18 -9.95 10.02 5.05
C GLY A 18 -11.15 10.33 5.91
N GLY A 19 -12.02 11.25 5.48
CA GLY A 19 -13.11 11.74 6.32
C GLY A 19 -12.61 12.63 7.46
N ALA A 20 -13.53 13.15 8.26
CA ALA A 20 -13.30 14.21 9.24
C ALA A 20 -12.39 13.85 10.43
N THR A 21 -11.93 12.59 10.55
CA THR A 21 -11.17 12.08 11.69
C THR A 21 -9.66 12.25 11.51
N THR A 22 -9.10 13.26 12.17
CA THR A 22 -7.64 13.51 12.24
C THR A 22 -6.83 12.32 12.77
N SER A 23 -7.42 11.46 13.60
CA SER A 23 -6.76 10.30 14.20
C SER A 23 -6.39 9.22 13.18
N GLU A 24 -7.31 8.83 12.28
CA GLU A 24 -7.05 7.81 11.25
C GLU A 24 -6.00 8.28 10.25
N LEU A 25 -6.14 9.54 9.80
CA LEU A 25 -5.17 10.17 8.91
C LEU A 25 -3.77 10.19 9.56
N THR A 26 -3.70 10.52 10.86
CA THR A 26 -2.44 10.55 11.62
C THR A 26 -1.85 9.15 11.77
N GLU A 27 -2.68 8.14 12.06
CA GLU A 27 -2.23 6.75 12.15
C GLU A 27 -1.61 6.31 10.81
N ILE A 28 -2.29 6.56 9.69
CA ILE A 28 -1.82 6.20 8.35
C ILE A 28 -0.54 6.95 7.98
N LEU A 29 -0.45 8.26 8.25
CA LEU A 29 0.74 9.05 7.95
C LEU A 29 1.95 8.64 8.80
N THR A 30 1.72 8.26 10.06
CA THR A 30 2.76 7.73 10.96
C THR A 30 3.27 6.38 10.48
N LYS A 31 2.33 5.52 10.05
CA LYS A 31 2.60 4.15 9.60
C LYS A 31 3.19 4.09 8.19
N ALA A 32 2.79 4.99 7.29
CA ALA A 32 3.13 4.93 5.88
C ALA A 32 3.49 6.33 5.29
N PRO A 33 4.54 7.00 5.80
CA PRO A 33 4.89 8.37 5.39
C PRO A 33 5.23 8.50 3.90
N LYS A 34 5.59 7.40 3.23
CA LYS A 34 5.89 7.34 1.79
C LYS A 34 4.73 7.79 0.89
N ILE A 35 3.51 7.81 1.40
CA ILE A 35 2.35 8.35 0.70
C ILE A 35 2.56 9.81 0.23
N LEU A 36 3.34 10.58 0.99
CA LEU A 36 3.68 11.97 0.67
C LEU A 36 4.71 12.08 -0.46
N GLY A 37 5.46 11.01 -0.74
CA GLY A 37 6.42 10.94 -1.85
C GLY A 37 5.77 10.61 -3.20
N ILE A 38 4.50 10.18 -3.22
CA ILE A 38 3.81 9.80 -4.45
C ILE A 38 3.48 11.05 -5.27
N LYS A 39 3.89 11.05 -6.55
CA LYS A 39 3.71 12.22 -7.44
C LYS A 39 2.27 12.37 -7.95
N LYS A 40 1.57 11.26 -8.20
CA LYS A 40 0.23 11.25 -8.80
C LYS A 40 -0.86 11.22 -7.74
N LYS A 41 -1.78 12.19 -7.75
CA LYS A 41 -2.93 12.25 -6.81
C LYS A 41 -3.77 10.96 -6.80
N LYS A 42 -4.04 10.37 -7.96
CA LYS A 42 -4.77 9.09 -8.07
C LYS A 42 -4.02 7.95 -7.37
N ALA A 43 -2.70 7.90 -7.49
CA ALA A 43 -1.87 6.89 -6.83
C ALA A 43 -1.81 7.10 -5.31
N ILE A 44 -1.84 8.36 -4.85
CA ILE A 44 -1.99 8.69 -3.42
C ILE A 44 -3.27 8.07 -2.86
N SER A 45 -4.41 8.27 -3.54
CA SER A 45 -5.68 7.70 -3.09
C SER A 45 -5.67 6.19 -3.03
N VAL A 46 -5.16 5.53 -4.08
CA VAL A 46 -5.06 4.07 -4.14
C VAL A 46 -4.20 3.51 -3.01
N TYR A 47 -3.05 4.13 -2.74
CA TYR A 47 -2.19 3.71 -1.64
C TYR A 47 -2.83 3.97 -0.28
N TYR A 48 -3.54 5.09 -0.13
CA TYR A 48 -4.29 5.40 1.10
C TYR A 48 -5.28 4.29 1.43
N ASP A 49 -6.14 3.92 0.47
CA ASP A 49 -7.14 2.86 0.68
C ASP A 49 -6.48 1.54 1.05
N PHE A 50 -5.39 1.18 0.35
CA PHE A 50 -4.66 -0.04 0.62
C PHE A 50 -4.08 -0.07 2.04
N VAL A 51 -3.42 1.00 2.48
CA VAL A 51 -2.86 1.08 3.83
C VAL A 51 -3.97 1.05 4.87
N LYS A 52 -5.07 1.76 4.63
CA LYS A 52 -6.24 1.75 5.52
C LYS A 52 -6.78 0.33 5.69
N ASP A 53 -7.00 -0.38 4.58
CA ASP A 53 -7.53 -1.74 4.60
C ASP A 53 -6.57 -2.73 5.28
N VAL A 54 -5.25 -2.59 5.07
CA VAL A 54 -4.25 -3.42 5.74
C VAL A 54 -4.27 -3.18 7.25
N ILE A 55 -4.38 -1.92 7.69
CA ILE A 55 -4.48 -1.58 9.13
C ILE A 55 -5.79 -2.10 9.72
N GLU A 56 -6.91 -1.98 9.00
CA GLU A 56 -8.21 -2.47 9.45
C GLU A 56 -8.22 -4.01 9.56
N ALA A 57 -7.67 -4.71 8.57
CA ALA A 57 -7.55 -6.17 8.58
C ALA A 57 -6.60 -6.68 9.68
N ASP A 58 -5.54 -5.92 10.01
CA ASP A 58 -4.66 -6.24 11.14
C ASP A 58 -5.39 -6.12 12.49
N LYS A 59 -6.29 -5.13 12.63
CA LYS A 59 -7.12 -4.93 13.83
C LYS A 59 -8.25 -5.95 13.94
N SER A 60 -8.92 -6.30 12.84
CA SER A 60 -10.08 -7.20 12.86
C SER A 60 -9.70 -8.68 12.88
N LEU A 61 -8.43 -9.02 12.58
CA LEU A 61 -7.96 -10.39 12.29
C LEU A 61 -8.74 -11.10 11.18
N GLU A 62 -9.63 -10.39 10.46
CA GLU A 62 -10.44 -10.94 9.40
C GLU A 62 -9.82 -10.69 8.02
N TYR A 63 -9.78 -11.75 7.21
CA TYR A 63 -9.36 -11.68 5.83
C TYR A 63 -10.49 -11.11 4.96
N LYS A 64 -10.41 -9.81 4.62
CA LYS A 64 -11.29 -9.20 3.60
C LYS A 64 -10.60 -9.21 2.24
N LYS A 65 -11.06 -10.00 1.26
CA LYS A 65 -10.46 -10.03 -0.09
C LYS A 65 -10.47 -8.62 -0.70
N LEU A 66 -9.30 -8.14 -1.13
CA LEU A 66 -9.17 -6.81 -1.68
C LEU A 66 -9.43 -6.84 -3.19
N CYS A 67 -10.52 -6.23 -3.65
CA CYS A 67 -10.79 -6.05 -5.07
C CYS A 67 -10.00 -4.87 -5.62
N HIS A 68 -8.72 -5.07 -5.91
CA HIS A 68 -7.85 -4.05 -6.51
C HIS A 68 -7.72 -4.21 -8.03
N SER A 69 -8.84 -4.42 -8.71
CA SER A 69 -8.93 -4.58 -10.18
C SER A 69 -8.47 -3.35 -10.98
N SER A 70 -8.11 -2.25 -10.33
CA SER A 70 -7.83 -0.95 -10.95
C SER A 70 -6.47 -0.34 -10.60
N LEU A 71 -5.53 -1.13 -10.05
CA LEU A 71 -4.16 -0.65 -9.82
C LEU A 71 -3.51 -0.33 -11.18
N PRO A 72 -3.07 0.92 -11.42
CA PRO A 72 -2.34 1.25 -12.64
C PRO A 72 -1.04 0.44 -12.69
N GLN A 73 -0.61 0.06 -13.90
CA GLN A 73 0.57 -0.77 -14.11
C GLN A 73 1.74 0.10 -14.51
N GLY A 74 2.87 0.03 -13.80
CA GLY A 74 4.14 0.54 -14.31
C GLY A 74 5.05 1.27 -13.34
N ASN A 75 4.59 1.70 -12.16
CA ASN A 75 5.48 2.30 -11.17
C ASN A 75 5.84 1.35 -10.01
N THR A 76 6.98 1.60 -9.36
CA THR A 76 7.55 0.76 -8.28
C THR A 76 6.57 0.54 -7.13
N HIS A 77 5.75 1.53 -6.86
CA HIS A 77 4.81 1.56 -5.74
C HIS A 77 3.53 0.78 -6.06
N GLU A 78 3.02 0.89 -7.29
CA GLU A 78 1.92 0.09 -7.82
C GLU A 78 2.29 -1.41 -7.85
N ASN A 79 3.50 -1.74 -8.31
CA ASN A 79 4.01 -3.11 -8.28
C ASN A 79 4.04 -3.65 -6.85
N LYS A 80 4.46 -2.80 -5.91
CA LYS A 80 4.52 -3.14 -4.48
C LYS A 80 3.15 -3.50 -3.91
N ILE A 81 2.14 -2.68 -4.16
CA ILE A 81 0.75 -2.95 -3.73
C ILE A 81 0.25 -4.27 -4.34
N ARG A 82 0.48 -4.49 -5.64
CA ARG A 82 0.05 -5.72 -6.33
C ARG A 82 0.71 -6.97 -5.75
N ASN A 83 2.02 -6.92 -5.52
CA ASN A 83 2.78 -8.06 -5.00
C ASN A 83 2.40 -8.37 -3.54
N ILE A 84 2.14 -7.35 -2.72
CA ILE A 84 1.66 -7.54 -1.35
C ILE A 84 0.23 -8.11 -1.34
N SER A 85 -0.60 -7.69 -2.29
CA SER A 85 -1.94 -8.28 -2.46
C SER A 85 -1.86 -9.77 -2.80
N ALA A 86 -0.93 -10.18 -3.68
CA ALA A 86 -0.70 -11.60 -3.98
C ALA A 86 -0.21 -12.39 -2.74
N LEU A 87 0.71 -11.83 -1.95
CA LEU A 87 1.15 -12.44 -0.69
C LEU A 87 -0.01 -12.60 0.31
N ARG A 88 -0.92 -11.62 0.34
CA ARG A 88 -2.10 -11.65 1.19
C ARG A 88 -3.04 -12.80 0.83
N GLU A 89 -3.23 -13.06 -0.47
CA GLU A 89 -4.03 -14.18 -0.95
C GLU A 89 -3.43 -15.55 -0.58
N LEU A 90 -2.11 -15.62 -0.37
CA LEU A 90 -1.44 -16.80 0.15
C LEU A 90 -1.53 -16.97 1.68
N GLY A 91 -2.25 -16.10 2.38
CA GLY A 91 -2.46 -16.22 3.83
C GLY A 91 -1.30 -15.67 4.68
N ILE A 92 -0.39 -14.88 4.09
CA ILE A 92 0.67 -14.22 4.85
C ILE A 92 0.08 -13.26 5.90
N PRO A 93 0.59 -13.24 7.15
CA PRO A 93 0.08 -12.37 8.22
C PRO A 93 0.09 -10.88 7.85
N GLN A 94 -0.97 -10.14 8.18
CA GLN A 94 -1.11 -8.71 7.87
C GLN A 94 0.04 -7.87 8.42
N LYS A 95 0.51 -8.15 9.63
CA LYS A 95 1.70 -7.51 10.23
C LYS A 95 2.95 -7.61 9.34
N LEU A 96 3.17 -8.76 8.67
CA LEU A 96 4.30 -8.94 7.77
C LEU A 96 4.09 -8.17 6.47
N LEU A 97 2.87 -8.19 5.92
CA LEU A 97 2.51 -7.42 4.73
C LEU A 97 2.68 -5.92 4.95
N PHE A 98 2.27 -5.43 6.12
CA PHE A 98 2.43 -4.04 6.52
C PHE A 98 3.91 -3.65 6.65
N SER A 99 4.73 -4.50 7.27
CA SER A 99 6.20 -4.31 7.32
C SER A 99 6.80 -4.25 5.90
N MET A 100 6.39 -5.15 5.01
CA MET A 100 6.84 -5.15 3.62
C MET A 100 6.41 -3.86 2.89
N LEU A 101 5.16 -3.41 3.07
CA LEU A 101 4.61 -2.20 2.46
C LEU A 101 5.39 -0.93 2.85
N THR A 102 5.76 -0.84 4.12
CA THR A 102 6.42 0.34 4.69
C THR A 102 7.94 0.33 4.48
N SER A 103 8.57 -0.84 4.38
CA SER A 103 10.01 -0.99 4.15
C SER A 103 10.50 -0.39 2.82
N ASP A 104 11.81 -0.17 2.69
CA ASP A 104 12.47 0.17 1.40
C ASP A 104 12.89 -1.05 0.59
N SER A 105 12.43 -2.25 1.00
CA SER A 105 12.78 -3.49 0.33
C SER A 105 12.30 -3.50 -1.12
N GLN A 106 13.23 -3.73 -2.04
CA GLN A 106 12.94 -3.91 -3.46
C GLN A 106 12.35 -5.28 -3.79
N VAL A 107 12.35 -6.23 -2.84
CA VAL A 107 11.91 -7.62 -3.04
C VAL A 107 10.47 -7.69 -3.56
N VAL A 108 9.61 -6.79 -3.08
CA VAL A 108 8.20 -6.70 -3.48
C VAL A 108 7.95 -5.66 -4.58
N CYS A 109 8.97 -4.99 -5.11
CA CYS A 109 8.81 -3.91 -6.09
C CYS A 109 8.90 -4.36 -7.56
N GLY A 110 9.26 -5.63 -7.79
CA GLY A 110 9.45 -6.19 -9.13
C GLY A 110 8.16 -6.34 -9.93
N LYS A 111 8.19 -5.96 -11.22
CA LYS A 111 7.01 -5.93 -12.09
C LYS A 111 6.61 -7.30 -12.66
N GLU A 112 7.60 -8.14 -13.00
CA GLU A 112 7.37 -9.32 -13.85
C GLU A 112 7.71 -10.65 -13.17
N LYS A 113 8.79 -10.68 -12.39
CA LYS A 113 9.29 -11.94 -11.80
C LYS A 113 8.67 -12.30 -10.46
N PHE A 114 7.97 -11.38 -9.79
CA PHE A 114 7.47 -11.64 -8.43
C PHE A 114 6.50 -12.83 -8.40
N ALA A 115 5.46 -12.81 -9.23
CA ALA A 115 4.47 -13.89 -9.25
C ALA A 115 5.06 -15.24 -9.68
N GLU A 116 5.98 -15.25 -10.66
CA GLU A 116 6.66 -16.47 -11.11
C GLU A 116 7.58 -17.04 -10.01
N SER A 117 8.39 -16.20 -9.38
CA SER A 117 9.23 -16.60 -8.24
C SER A 117 8.39 -17.09 -7.06
N LEU A 118 7.29 -16.40 -6.76
CA LEU A 118 6.37 -16.79 -5.70
C LEU A 118 5.79 -18.17 -5.96
N LYS A 119 5.35 -18.44 -7.20
CA LYS A 119 4.85 -19.75 -7.62
C LYS A 119 5.90 -20.84 -7.43
N LYS A 120 7.16 -20.61 -7.86
CA LYS A 120 8.25 -21.58 -7.67
C LYS A 120 8.53 -21.88 -6.20
N VAL A 121 8.49 -20.86 -5.33
CA VAL A 121 8.69 -21.07 -3.88
C VAL A 121 7.54 -21.87 -3.28
N VAL A 122 6.29 -21.58 -3.65
CA VAL A 122 5.13 -22.35 -3.19
C VAL A 122 5.18 -23.80 -3.67
N GLU A 123 5.67 -24.05 -4.89
CA GLU A 123 5.88 -25.40 -5.42
C GLU A 123 7.01 -26.16 -4.72
N MET A 124 7.99 -25.45 -4.12
CA MET A 124 9.11 -26.07 -3.40
C MET A 124 8.75 -26.53 -1.97
N GLY A 125 7.64 -26.03 -1.39
CA GLY A 125 7.19 -26.37 -0.04
C GLY A 125 7.61 -25.36 1.02
#